data_AF-A0A163GXB3-F1
#
_entry.id   AF-A0A163GXB3-F1
#
_cell.length_a   1.000
_cell.length_b   1.000
_cell.length_c   1.000
_cell.angle_alpha   90.00
_cell.angle_beta   90.00
_cell.angle_gamma   90.00
#
_symmetry.space_group_name_H-M   'P 1'
#
loop_
_entity.id
_entity.type
_entity.pdbx_description
1 polymer ?
#
loop_
_entity_poly.entity_id
_entity_poly.type
_entity_poly.pdbx_seq_one_letter_code
_entity_poly.pdbx_strand_id
1 'polypeptide(L)'
;MFIDPMLLATAPAPFSDSHYIFEPKIDEHRLLFSQRSGRIRLYTRHETECTQQYPELLVPFDDDILLDGEVACTGPEGVDFEEVRTRFKASKDQRIKHLVATSPVTYVVFDILQYKNQDLRKMPLLQRKEILAGIRMPNQHFCVIPFVEGAGEGLFDQIVNRKLEGMVGKRKNSLWRVRFRNWFKSGLLRTPVLTELG
;
A
#
# COMPACT_ATOMS: atom_id res chain seq x y z
N MET A 1 -9.05 13.45 2.80
CA MET A 1 -8.30 14.12 3.89
C MET A 1 -6.95 13.43 3.93
N PHE A 2 -5.84 14.16 3.95
CA PHE A 2 -4.52 13.56 4.11
C PHE A 2 -4.31 13.14 5.57
N ILE A 3 -3.56 12.06 5.78
CA ILE A 3 -3.15 11.59 7.10
C ILE A 3 -1.72 11.02 6.97
N ASP A 4 -0.81 11.27 7.93
CA ASP A 4 0.55 10.73 7.80
C ASP A 4 0.58 9.19 7.81
N PRO A 5 1.40 8.56 6.97
CA PRO A 5 1.50 7.11 6.88
C PRO A 5 2.19 6.47 8.10
N MET A 6 1.80 5.23 8.41
CA MET A 6 2.49 4.41 9.41
C MET A 6 3.84 3.92 8.88
N LEU A 7 4.90 4.06 9.68
CA LEU A 7 6.28 3.64 9.31
C LEU A 7 6.60 2.24 9.84
N LEU A 8 7.57 1.60 9.17
CA LEU A 8 8.07 0.28 9.51
C LEU A 8 9.45 0.36 10.19
N ALA A 9 9.77 -0.63 11.02
CA ALA A 9 11.11 -0.84 11.60
C ALA A 9 11.71 -2.16 11.12
N THR A 10 13.03 -2.27 11.07
CA THR A 10 13.73 -3.49 10.66
C THR A 10 13.74 -4.54 11.77
N ALA A 11 13.37 -5.78 11.44
CA ALA A 11 13.57 -6.95 12.29
C ALA A 11 14.94 -7.61 11.98
N PRO A 12 15.61 -8.19 12.99
CA PRO A 12 16.95 -8.76 12.82
C PRO A 12 16.98 -10.05 11.97
N ALA A 13 15.86 -10.78 11.91
CA ALA A 13 15.70 -12.02 11.15
C ALA A 13 14.22 -12.23 10.80
N PRO A 14 13.88 -13.06 9.79
CA PRO A 14 12.52 -13.58 9.63
C PRO A 14 12.08 -14.34 10.89
N PHE A 15 10.79 -14.27 11.18
CA PHE A 15 10.19 -14.89 12.36
C PHE A 15 8.75 -15.28 12.07
N SER A 16 8.26 -16.24 12.84
CA SER A 16 6.86 -16.65 12.88
C SER A 16 6.27 -16.30 14.24
N ASP A 17 5.09 -15.68 14.27
CA ASP A 17 4.40 -15.29 15.51
C ASP A 17 2.90 -15.20 15.27
N SER A 18 2.11 -15.97 16.02
CA SER A 18 0.64 -16.03 15.90
C SER A 18 -0.08 -14.71 16.16
N HIS A 19 0.57 -13.72 16.78
CA HIS A 19 0.04 -12.38 16.98
C HIS A 19 0.24 -11.46 15.76
N TYR A 20 0.91 -11.95 14.72
CA TYR A 20 1.25 -11.18 13.53
C TYR A 20 0.59 -11.74 12.28
N ILE A 21 0.40 -10.84 11.32
CA ILE A 21 0.24 -11.17 9.91
C ILE A 21 1.50 -10.76 9.16
N PHE A 22 1.75 -11.41 8.03
CA PHE A 22 2.87 -11.11 7.17
C PHE A 22 2.41 -10.91 5.72
N GLU A 23 2.88 -9.84 5.09
CA GLU A 23 2.55 -9.45 3.73
C GLU A 23 3.82 -9.36 2.88
N PRO A 24 3.77 -9.63 1.56
CA PRO A 24 4.85 -9.22 0.65
C PRO A 24 5.11 -7.73 0.77
N LYS A 25 6.38 -7.32 0.74
CA LYS A 25 6.75 -5.91 0.70
C LYS A 25 6.58 -5.39 -0.73
N ILE A 26 5.94 -4.24 -0.83
CA ILE A 26 5.91 -3.37 -2.00
C ILE A 26 6.55 -2.06 -1.50
N ASP A 27 7.49 -1.47 -2.24
CA ASP A 27 8.15 -0.22 -1.82
C ASP A 27 8.42 0.69 -3.01
N GLU A 28 7.32 1.12 -3.61
CA GLU A 28 7.32 1.88 -4.84
C GLU A 28 6.94 3.33 -4.57
N HIS A 29 5.64 3.57 -4.48
CA HIS A 29 5.06 4.88 -4.30
C HIS A 29 3.78 4.77 -3.48
N ARG A 30 3.91 4.97 -2.17
CA ARG A 30 2.77 4.95 -1.25
C ARG A 30 1.79 6.07 -1.57
N LEU A 31 0.53 5.69 -1.67
CA LEU A 31 -0.58 6.53 -2.08
C LEU A 31 -1.77 6.33 -1.14
N LEU A 32 -2.33 7.44 -0.66
CA LEU A 32 -3.64 7.46 -0.02
C LEU A 32 -4.70 7.77 -1.06
N PHE A 33 -5.65 6.84 -1.22
CA PHE A 33 -6.83 7.03 -2.04
C PHE A 33 -7.99 7.51 -1.15
N SER A 34 -8.50 8.71 -1.41
CA SER A 34 -9.58 9.31 -0.64
C SER A 34 -10.78 9.57 -1.55
N GLN A 35 -11.87 8.84 -1.31
CA GLN A 35 -13.19 9.18 -1.86
C GLN A 35 -14.07 9.76 -0.76
N ARG A 36 -14.54 10.99 -0.97
CA ARG A 36 -15.48 11.65 -0.04
C ARG A 36 -16.51 12.46 -0.79
N SER A 37 -17.79 12.20 -0.52
CA SER A 37 -18.94 12.87 -1.15
C SER A 37 -18.82 12.86 -2.69
N GLY A 38 -18.47 11.70 -3.25
CA GLY A 38 -18.29 11.50 -4.68
C GLY A 38 -17.04 12.12 -5.30
N ARG A 39 -16.15 12.72 -4.50
CA ARG A 39 -14.87 13.29 -4.99
C ARG A 39 -13.71 12.39 -4.63
N ILE A 40 -12.96 11.96 -5.65
CA ILE A 40 -11.74 11.17 -5.50
C ILE A 40 -10.52 12.09 -5.53
N ARG A 41 -9.62 11.91 -4.57
CA ARG A 41 -8.31 12.55 -4.53
C ARG A 41 -7.24 11.56 -4.07
N LEU A 42 -6.05 11.70 -4.65
CA LEU A 42 -4.91 10.84 -4.37
C LEU A 42 -3.79 11.66 -3.75
N TYR A 43 -3.18 11.17 -2.67
CA TYR A 43 -2.12 11.86 -1.96
C TYR A 43 -0.91 10.96 -1.78
N THR A 44 0.29 11.49 -2.02
CA THR A 44 1.53 10.80 -1.66
C THR A 44 1.74 10.79 -0.14
N ARG A 45 2.73 10.02 0.33
CA ARG A 45 3.21 10.05 1.72
C ARG A 45 3.59 11.43 2.28
N HIS A 46 3.80 12.42 1.42
CA HIS A 46 4.22 13.79 1.78
C HIS A 46 3.10 14.81 1.52
N GLU A 47 1.84 14.38 1.53
CA GLU A 47 0.65 15.22 1.32
C GLU A 47 0.55 15.86 -0.07
N THR A 48 1.46 15.57 -0.99
CA THR A 48 1.37 16.06 -2.37
C THR A 48 0.20 15.39 -3.06
N GLU A 49 -0.79 16.19 -3.50
CA GLU A 49 -1.88 15.68 -4.33
C GLU A 49 -1.35 15.27 -5.71
N CYS A 50 -1.65 14.04 -6.13
CA CYS A 50 -1.23 13.46 -7.41
C CYS A 50 -2.39 12.81 -8.17
N THR A 51 -3.60 13.34 -7.99
CA THR A 51 -4.83 12.83 -8.60
C THR A 51 -4.76 12.76 -10.14
N GLN A 52 -4.17 13.77 -10.78
CA GLN A 52 -4.13 13.88 -12.24
C GLN A 52 -3.20 12.85 -12.90
N GLN A 53 -2.20 12.36 -12.16
CA GLN A 53 -1.19 11.43 -12.63
C GLN A 53 -1.74 10.02 -12.86
N TYR A 54 -2.83 9.66 -12.16
CA TYR A 54 -3.39 8.30 -12.14
C TYR A 54 -4.90 8.29 -12.48
N PRO A 55 -5.30 8.75 -13.66
CA PRO A 55 -6.71 8.81 -14.06
C PRO A 55 -7.42 7.44 -14.07
N GLU A 56 -6.68 6.35 -14.28
CA GLU A 56 -7.20 4.97 -14.24
C GLU A 56 -7.68 4.53 -12.85
N LEU A 57 -7.25 5.23 -11.79
CA LEU A 57 -7.71 5.00 -10.43
C LEU A 57 -8.96 5.83 -10.09
N LEU A 58 -9.39 6.77 -10.93
CA LEU A 58 -10.51 7.68 -10.65
C LEU A 58 -11.89 7.04 -10.92
N VAL A 59 -12.05 5.78 -10.53
CA VAL A 59 -13.32 5.05 -10.58
C VAL A 59 -13.90 4.99 -9.17
N PRO A 60 -15.16 5.43 -8.97
CA PRO A 60 -15.74 5.52 -7.63
C PRO A 60 -16.09 4.16 -7.06
N PHE A 61 -15.96 4.04 -5.74
CA PHE A 61 -16.64 3.05 -4.93
C PHE A 61 -18.08 3.49 -4.64
N ASP A 62 -18.93 2.56 -4.20
CA ASP A 62 -20.32 2.88 -3.83
C ASP A 62 -20.41 3.80 -2.60
N ASP A 63 -19.44 3.68 -1.68
CA ASP A 63 -19.40 4.41 -0.41
C ASP A 63 -18.13 5.26 -0.27
N ASP A 64 -18.19 6.26 0.61
CA ASP A 64 -17.02 7.03 1.02
C ASP A 64 -15.99 6.13 1.70
N ILE A 65 -14.73 6.22 1.23
CA ILE A 65 -13.66 5.30 1.59
C ILE A 65 -12.30 6.01 1.61
N LEU A 66 -11.43 5.61 2.54
CA LEU A 66 -10.03 6.01 2.59
C LEU A 66 -9.16 4.75 2.63
N LEU A 67 -8.39 4.54 1.57
CA LEU A 67 -7.50 3.40 1.42
C LEU A 67 -6.03 3.83 1.54
N ASP A 68 -5.21 2.92 2.04
CA ASP A 68 -3.76 3.05 2.12
C ASP A 68 -3.12 1.89 1.35
N GLY A 69 -2.17 2.22 0.49
CA GLY A 69 -1.66 1.30 -0.51
C GLY A 69 -0.45 1.85 -1.23
N GLU A 70 0.05 1.07 -2.18
CA GLU A 70 1.16 1.47 -3.05
C GLU A 70 0.76 1.38 -4.50
N VAL A 71 1.30 2.29 -5.31
CA VAL A 71 1.18 2.21 -6.76
C VAL A 71 2.36 1.42 -7.31
N ALA A 72 2.07 0.42 -8.14
CA ALA A 72 3.05 -0.40 -8.83
C ALA A 72 2.80 -0.36 -10.35
N CYS A 73 3.86 -0.30 -11.14
CA CYS A 73 3.82 -0.57 -12.58
C CYS A 73 4.42 -1.97 -12.81
N THR A 74 3.78 -2.79 -13.63
CA THR A 74 4.34 -4.10 -14.02
C THR A 74 4.96 -4.02 -15.41
N GLY A 75 6.26 -4.22 -15.51
CA GLY A 75 6.99 -4.44 -16.76
C GLY A 75 7.22 -5.93 -17.05
N PRO A 76 7.95 -6.26 -18.13
CA PRO A 76 8.23 -7.64 -18.55
C PRO A 76 8.93 -8.50 -17.49
N GLU A 77 9.69 -7.87 -16.59
CA GLU A 77 10.49 -8.55 -15.55
C GLU A 77 9.88 -8.47 -14.14
N GLY A 78 8.68 -7.89 -14.00
CA GLY A 78 8.03 -7.67 -12.70
C GLY A 78 7.74 -6.19 -12.43
N VAL A 79 7.80 -5.77 -11.17
CA VAL A 79 7.52 -4.38 -10.81
C VAL A 79 8.64 -3.43 -11.27
N ASP A 80 8.30 -2.30 -11.88
CA ASP A 80 9.24 -1.32 -12.43
C ASP A 80 9.14 0.05 -11.71
N PHE A 81 10.13 0.30 -10.86
CA PHE A 81 10.26 1.53 -10.07
C PHE A 81 10.46 2.80 -10.90
N GLU A 82 11.20 2.71 -12.01
CA GLU A 82 11.46 3.88 -12.86
C GLU A 82 10.20 4.30 -13.60
N GLU A 83 9.37 3.34 -13.98
CA GLU A 83 8.07 3.60 -14.58
C GLU A 83 7.12 4.27 -13.57
N VAL A 84 7.04 3.80 -12.32
CA VAL A 84 6.23 4.47 -11.29
C VAL A 84 6.67 5.92 -11.08
N ARG A 85 7.98 6.18 -11.02
CA ARG A 85 8.53 7.55 -10.95
C ARG A 85 8.18 8.39 -12.18
N THR A 86 8.22 7.78 -13.36
CA THR A 86 7.88 8.42 -14.63
C THR A 86 6.40 8.81 -14.68
N ARG A 87 5.50 7.94 -14.18
CA ARG A 87 4.07 8.24 -13.99
C ARG A 87 3.88 9.42 -13.05
N PHE A 88 4.51 9.41 -11.88
CA PHE A 88 4.38 10.47 -10.88
C PHE A 88 4.84 11.85 -11.38
N LYS A 89 5.91 11.91 -12.18
CA LYS A 89 6.45 13.17 -12.73
C LYS A 89 5.66 13.70 -13.94
N ALA A 90 4.71 12.95 -14.48
CA ALA A 90 3.94 13.39 -15.64
C ALA A 90 2.97 14.52 -15.25
N SER A 91 3.02 15.64 -15.98
CA SER A 91 2.19 16.82 -15.70
C SER A 91 1.41 17.34 -16.92
N LYS A 92 1.74 16.88 -18.13
CA LYS A 92 1.03 17.25 -19.37
C LYS A 92 -0.02 16.18 -19.68
N ASP A 93 -1.27 16.57 -19.92
CA ASP A 93 -2.38 15.67 -20.23
C ASP A 93 -2.07 14.64 -21.32
N GLN A 94 -1.43 15.06 -22.41
CA GLN A 94 -1.05 14.15 -23.50
C GLN A 94 -0.06 13.08 -23.04
N ARG A 95 0.92 13.47 -22.19
CA ARG A 95 1.89 12.53 -21.63
C ARG A 95 1.23 11.58 -20.64
N ILE A 96 0.32 12.08 -19.81
CA ILE A 96 -0.44 11.26 -18.86
C ILE A 96 -1.26 10.22 -19.62
N LYS A 97 -2.06 10.63 -20.61
CA LYS A 97 -2.85 9.73 -21.45
C LYS A 97 -2.01 8.67 -22.15
N HIS A 98 -0.87 9.05 -22.71
CA HIS A 98 0.06 8.12 -23.32
C HIS A 98 0.55 7.07 -22.31
N LEU A 99 1.02 7.52 -21.15
CA LEU A 99 1.54 6.65 -20.11
C LEU A 99 0.47 5.73 -19.49
N VAL A 100 -0.79 6.15 -19.42
CA VAL A 100 -1.90 5.27 -18.99
C VAL A 100 -2.02 4.07 -19.94
N ALA A 101 -1.82 4.28 -21.24
CA ALA A 101 -1.93 3.24 -22.24
C ALA A 101 -0.69 2.34 -22.31
N THR A 102 0.51 2.89 -22.09
CA THR A 102 1.77 2.16 -22.26
C THR A 102 2.34 1.59 -20.95
N SER A 103 1.98 2.18 -19.81
CA SER A 103 2.51 1.87 -18.48
C SER A 103 1.40 2.05 -17.43
N PRO A 104 0.31 1.26 -17.53
CA PRO A 104 -0.81 1.36 -16.60
C PRO A 104 -0.37 0.96 -15.19
N VAL A 105 -0.95 1.61 -14.18
CA VAL A 105 -0.63 1.29 -12.79
C VAL A 105 -1.61 0.31 -12.17
N THR A 106 -1.16 -0.39 -11.14
CA THR A 106 -2.01 -1.10 -10.17
C THR A 106 -1.81 -0.48 -8.80
N TYR A 107 -2.92 -0.12 -8.15
CA TYR A 107 -2.95 0.30 -6.76
C TYR A 107 -3.15 -0.92 -5.87
N VAL A 108 -2.08 -1.29 -5.16
CA VAL A 108 -2.06 -2.42 -4.24
C VAL A 108 -2.38 -1.95 -2.84
N VAL A 109 -3.61 -2.23 -2.41
CA VAL A 109 -4.19 -1.79 -1.14
C VAL A 109 -3.78 -2.73 -0.03
N PHE A 110 -3.24 -2.19 1.07
CA PHE A 110 -2.86 -2.98 2.24
C PHE A 110 -3.63 -2.61 3.51
N ASP A 111 -4.33 -1.47 3.55
CA ASP A 111 -5.15 -1.06 4.69
C ASP A 111 -6.35 -0.20 4.26
N ILE A 112 -7.36 -0.13 5.13
CA ILE A 112 -8.55 0.72 5.01
C ILE A 112 -8.73 1.54 6.28
N LEU A 113 -8.78 2.86 6.12
CA LEU A 113 -8.75 3.81 7.24
C LEU A 113 -10.12 4.41 7.51
N GLN A 114 -10.98 4.47 6.50
CA GLN A 114 -12.36 4.94 6.60
C GLN A 114 -13.23 4.15 5.63
N TYR A 115 -14.45 3.82 6.04
CA TYR A 115 -15.46 3.22 5.17
C TYR A 115 -16.86 3.62 5.63
N LYS A 116 -17.78 3.95 4.71
CA LYS A 116 -19.17 4.33 5.04
C LYS A 116 -19.25 5.43 6.10
N ASN A 117 -18.38 6.44 5.97
CA ASN A 117 -18.24 7.56 6.93
C ASN A 117 -17.80 7.16 8.35
N GLN A 118 -17.35 5.92 8.57
CA GLN A 118 -16.80 5.46 9.84
C GLN A 118 -15.27 5.50 9.80
N ASP A 119 -14.67 6.07 10.84
CA ASP A 119 -13.22 6.06 11.06
C ASP A 119 -12.80 4.69 11.63
N LEU A 120 -12.08 3.91 10.82
CA LEU A 120 -11.65 2.55 11.18
C LEU A 120 -10.28 2.53 11.85
N ARG A 121 -9.57 3.67 11.95
CA ARG A 121 -8.18 3.71 12.45
C ARG A 121 -8.04 3.20 13.88
N LYS A 122 -9.11 3.30 14.67
CA LYS A 122 -9.18 2.81 16.06
C LYS A 122 -9.54 1.33 16.17
N MET A 123 -9.79 0.64 15.05
CA MET A 123 -10.05 -0.80 15.02
C MET A 123 -8.76 -1.60 14.88
N PRO A 124 -8.69 -2.82 15.45
CA PRO A 124 -7.64 -3.80 15.16
C PRO A 124 -7.40 -4.01 13.66
N LEU A 125 -6.14 -4.18 13.26
CA LEU A 125 -5.74 -4.42 11.88
C LEU A 125 -6.51 -5.56 11.20
N LEU A 126 -6.70 -6.70 11.88
CA LEU A 126 -7.46 -7.81 11.27
C LEU A 126 -8.91 -7.42 10.96
N GLN A 127 -9.58 -6.67 11.84
CA GLN A 127 -10.94 -6.20 11.57
C GLN A 127 -10.99 -5.24 10.37
N ARG A 128 -9.98 -4.38 10.22
CA ARG A 128 -9.86 -3.51 9.03
C ARG A 128 -9.67 -4.35 7.76
N LYS A 129 -8.85 -5.41 7.83
CA LYS A 129 -8.63 -6.32 6.70
C LYS A 129 -9.86 -7.14 6.33
N GLU A 130 -10.64 -7.60 7.30
CA GLU A 130 -11.92 -8.26 7.07
C GLU A 130 -12.91 -7.33 6.34
N ILE A 131 -12.99 -6.06 6.77
CA ILE A 131 -13.80 -5.05 6.06
C ILE A 131 -13.28 -4.87 4.63
N LEU A 132 -11.97 -4.68 4.44
CA LEU A 132 -11.37 -4.49 3.12
C LEU A 132 -11.65 -5.68 2.19
N ALA A 133 -11.55 -6.91 2.70
CA ALA A 133 -11.82 -8.13 1.92
C ALA A 133 -13.28 -8.24 1.48
N GLY A 134 -14.21 -7.61 2.20
CA GLY A 134 -15.63 -7.57 1.84
C GLY A 134 -15.99 -6.53 0.77
N ILE A 135 -15.05 -5.67 0.35
CA ILE A 135 -15.30 -4.58 -0.59
C ILE A 135 -14.97 -5.03 -2.02
N ARG A 136 -15.91 -4.80 -2.94
CA ARG A 136 -15.69 -5.02 -4.37
C ARG A 136 -14.78 -3.92 -4.93
N MET A 137 -13.65 -4.32 -5.52
CA MET A 137 -12.77 -3.39 -6.22
C MET A 137 -13.45 -2.83 -7.48
N PRO A 138 -13.27 -1.52 -7.78
CA PRO A 138 -14.05 -0.83 -8.80
C PRO A 138 -13.59 -1.20 -10.22
N ASN A 139 -12.33 -1.59 -10.40
CA ASN A 139 -11.79 -2.08 -11.67
C ASN A 139 -10.53 -2.92 -11.44
N GLN A 140 -9.88 -3.35 -12.53
CA GLN A 140 -8.66 -4.17 -12.53
C GLN A 140 -7.39 -3.46 -12.02
N HIS A 141 -7.40 -2.14 -11.89
CA HIS A 141 -6.27 -1.35 -11.41
C HIS A 141 -6.20 -1.31 -9.88
N PHE A 142 -7.07 -2.04 -9.18
CA PHE A 142 -7.04 -2.18 -7.73
C PHE A 142 -6.82 -3.66 -7.36
N CYS A 143 -5.93 -3.89 -6.41
CA CYS A 143 -5.65 -5.22 -5.87
C CYS A 143 -5.48 -5.11 -4.36
N VAL A 144 -6.01 -6.06 -3.59
CA VAL A 144 -5.76 -6.14 -2.15
C VAL A 144 -4.56 -7.05 -1.93
N ILE A 145 -3.59 -6.60 -1.13
CA ILE A 145 -2.40 -7.40 -0.84
C ILE A 145 -2.77 -8.65 -0.03
N PRO A 146 -2.30 -9.85 -0.42
CA PRO A 146 -2.49 -11.05 0.39
C PRO A 146 -1.60 -10.99 1.63
N PHE A 147 -2.06 -11.65 2.70
CA PHE A 147 -1.28 -11.85 3.92
C PHE A 147 -1.37 -13.30 4.40
N VAL A 148 -0.40 -13.72 5.20
CA VAL A 148 -0.43 -14.97 5.96
C VAL A 148 -0.43 -14.67 7.45
N GLU A 149 -1.16 -15.47 8.23
CA GLU A 149 -1.17 -15.34 9.69
C GLU A 149 -0.12 -16.26 10.31
N GLY A 150 0.68 -15.73 11.23
CA GLY A 150 1.60 -16.56 12.03
C GLY A 150 2.86 -17.04 11.31
N ALA A 151 2.76 -17.40 10.03
CA ALA A 151 3.79 -18.12 9.29
C ALA A 151 4.75 -17.19 8.51
N GLY A 152 5.42 -16.28 9.21
CA GLY A 152 6.32 -15.31 8.58
C GLY A 152 7.57 -15.95 7.95
N GLU A 153 8.19 -16.95 8.58
CA GLU A 153 9.34 -17.66 8.00
C GLU A 153 8.98 -18.38 6.69
N GLY A 154 7.80 -19.01 6.65
CA GLY A 154 7.32 -19.67 5.43
C GLY A 154 7.05 -18.69 4.28
N LEU A 155 6.50 -17.51 4.58
CA LEU A 155 6.38 -16.45 3.58
C LEU A 155 7.75 -15.94 3.14
N PHE A 156 8.69 -15.75 4.07
CA PHE A 156 10.05 -15.29 3.76
C PHE A 156 10.75 -16.22 2.77
N ASP A 157 10.66 -17.53 2.96
CA ASP A 157 11.23 -18.51 2.02
C ASP A 157 10.65 -18.35 0.61
N GLN A 158 9.34 -18.09 0.50
CA GLN A 158 8.70 -17.82 -0.79
C GLN A 158 9.16 -16.49 -1.40
N ILE A 159 9.33 -15.44 -0.60
CA ILE A 159 9.87 -14.14 -1.03
C ILE A 159 11.28 -14.32 -1.61
N VAL A 160 12.15 -15.06 -0.91
CA VAL A 160 13.53 -15.33 -1.38
C VAL A 160 13.53 -16.15 -2.67
N ASN A 161 12.76 -17.24 -2.73
CA ASN A 161 12.69 -18.11 -3.91
C ASN A 161 12.17 -17.38 -5.16
N ARG A 162 11.25 -16.43 -4.96
CA ARG A 162 10.69 -15.61 -6.04
C ARG A 162 11.47 -14.32 -6.31
N LYS A 163 12.58 -14.09 -5.59
CA LYS A 163 13.41 -12.88 -5.68
C LYS A 163 12.60 -11.59 -5.46
N LEU A 164 11.60 -11.65 -4.59
CA LEU A 164 10.80 -10.50 -4.19
C LEU A 164 11.54 -9.68 -3.13
N GLU A 165 11.15 -8.42 -2.98
CA GLU A 165 11.91 -7.43 -2.22
C GLU A 165 12.01 -7.74 -0.72
N GLY A 166 10.91 -8.21 -0.11
CA GLY A 166 10.83 -8.41 1.32
C GLY A 166 9.46 -8.83 1.80
N MET A 167 9.28 -8.79 3.12
CA MET A 167 7.98 -8.96 3.77
C MET A 167 7.81 -7.97 4.91
N VAL A 168 6.55 -7.67 5.21
CA VAL A 168 6.13 -6.79 6.29
C VAL A 168 5.35 -7.59 7.32
N GLY A 169 5.82 -7.63 8.56
CA GLY A 169 5.12 -8.19 9.71
C GLY A 169 4.29 -7.13 10.43
N LYS A 170 2.99 -7.35 10.59
CA LYS A 170 2.08 -6.41 11.26
C LYS A 170 1.37 -7.11 12.41
N ARG A 171 1.25 -6.46 13.58
CA ARG A 171 0.49 -7.04 14.70
C ARG A 171 -1.00 -7.05 14.37
N LYS A 172 -1.67 -8.19 14.55
CA LYS A 172 -3.12 -8.36 14.26
C LYS A 172 -4.00 -7.33 14.96
N ASN A 173 -3.61 -6.95 16.18
CA ASN A 173 -4.34 -6.02 17.03
C ASN A 173 -3.78 -4.59 16.98
N SER A 174 -2.89 -4.26 16.02
CA SER A 174 -2.38 -2.88 15.90
C SER A 174 -3.51 -1.94 15.51
N LEU A 175 -3.58 -0.81 16.21
CA LEU A 175 -4.40 0.33 15.79
C LEU A 175 -3.60 1.13 14.77
N TRP A 176 -4.30 1.75 13.83
CA TRP A 176 -3.66 2.65 12.90
C TRP A 176 -3.33 3.97 13.62
N ARG A 177 -2.05 4.39 13.58
CA ARG A 177 -1.58 5.60 14.26
C ARG A 177 -0.74 6.47 13.34
N VAL A 178 -1.04 7.78 13.33
CA VAL A 178 -0.17 8.83 12.77
C VAL A 178 1.08 8.90 13.64
N ARG A 179 2.26 8.60 13.09
CA ARG A 179 3.52 8.80 13.81
C ARG A 179 4.12 10.17 13.47
N PHE A 180 4.33 10.99 14.50
CA PHE A 180 5.20 12.17 14.42
C PHE A 180 6.63 11.74 14.04
N ARG A 181 7.26 12.52 13.14
CA ARG A 181 8.64 12.35 12.62
C ARG A 181 9.63 11.94 13.72
N ASN A 182 10.03 10.67 13.76
CA ASN A 182 11.29 10.23 14.36
C ASN A 182 11.82 9.02 13.57
N TRP A 183 13.04 9.17 13.08
CA TRP A 183 13.70 8.37 12.03
C TRP A 183 14.13 6.97 12.49
N PHE A 184 14.18 6.00 11.56
CA PHE A 184 15.34 5.12 11.30
C PHE A 184 15.31 4.63 9.84
N LYS A 185 16.43 4.81 9.11
CA LYS A 185 16.69 4.23 7.78
C LYS A 185 18.02 3.49 7.91
N SER A 186 18.00 2.15 7.93
CA SER A 186 19.21 1.34 7.81
C SER A 186 19.21 0.71 6.41
N GLY A 187 20.17 1.12 5.59
CA GLY A 187 20.33 0.64 4.23
C GLY A 187 21.13 -0.66 4.15
N LEU A 188 20.74 -1.45 3.14
CA LEU A 188 21.47 -2.44 2.33
C LEU A 188 21.77 -3.86 2.88
N LEU A 189 21.20 -4.80 2.12
CA LEU A 189 21.62 -6.19 1.81
C LEU A 189 21.30 -7.31 2.81
N ARG A 190 20.02 -7.70 2.83
CA ARG A 190 19.46 -9.06 2.59
C ARG A 190 18.00 -8.99 3.07
N THR A 191 17.07 -8.85 2.12
CA THR A 191 15.60 -8.96 2.27
C THR A 191 15.06 -8.44 3.62
N PRO A 192 14.83 -7.12 3.79
CA PRO A 192 14.45 -6.58 5.09
C PRO A 192 13.07 -7.10 5.51
N VAL A 193 13.03 -7.73 6.67
CA VAL A 193 11.79 -7.97 7.41
C VAL A 193 11.45 -6.69 8.12
N LEU A 194 10.29 -6.13 7.81
CA LEU A 194 9.86 -4.85 8.36
C LEU A 194 8.67 -5.07 9.31
N THR A 195 8.80 -4.67 10.56
CA THR A 195 7.72 -4.75 11.55
C THR A 195 7.10 -3.39 11.81
N GLU A 196 5.78 -3.30 11.85
CA GLU A 196 5.08 -2.14 12.40
C GLU A 196 5.48 -1.94 13.88
N LEU A 197 5.99 -0.75 14.22
CA LEU A 197 6.23 -0.38 15.61
C LEU A 197 4.88 -0.04 16.25
N GLY A 198 4.54 -0.76 17.34
CA GLY A 198 3.29 -0.63 18.09
C GLY A 198 2.93 0.76 18.58
#